data_AF-A0A074YQ74-F1
#
_entry.id   AF-A0A074YQ74-F1
#
_cell.length_a   1.000
_cell.length_b   1.000
_cell.length_c   1.000
_cell.angle_alpha   90.00
_cell.angle_beta   90.00
_cell.angle_gamma   90.00
#
_symmetry.space_group_name_H-M   'P 1'
#
loop_
_entity.id
_entity.type
_entity.pdbx_description
1 polymer ?
#
loop_
_entity_poly.entity_id
_entity_poly.type
_entity_poly.pdbx_seq_one_letter_code
_entity_poly.pdbx_strand_id
1 'polypeptide(L)' 'MCVEKIRYFSCGCKKSQGFNQCIARQGTTFKCAPMVKERLPDSSHMCIAHMVKPGKDEMRRP' A
#
# COMPACT_ATOMS: atom_id res chain seq x y z
N MET A 1 6.47 -11.64 13.99
CA MET A 1 5.84 -10.30 14.05
C MET A 1 5.10 -10.02 12.74
N CYS A 2 4.05 -9.20 12.76
CA CYS A 2 3.36 -8.77 11.54
C CYS A 2 4.06 -7.54 10.94
N VAL A 3 4.28 -7.53 9.63
CA VAL A 3 4.96 -6.42 8.93
C VAL A 3 4.05 -5.86 7.85
N GLU A 4 3.72 -4.58 7.94
CA GLU A 4 3.04 -3.82 6.89
C GLU A 4 4.07 -3.03 6.09
N LYS A 5 4.09 -3.25 4.78
CA LYS A 5 4.99 -2.56 3.86
C LYS A 5 4.30 -1.32 3.30
N ILE A 6 4.81 -0.15 3.64
CA ILE A 6 4.26 1.14 3.23
C ILE A 6 5.21 1.78 2.24
N ARG A 7 4.69 2.20 1.10
CA ARG A 7 5.42 2.99 0.10
C ARG A 7 4.86 4.41 0.09
N TYR A 8 5.74 5.39 0.06
CA TYR A 8 5.38 6.79 -0.18
C TYR A 8 5.57 7.11 -1.65
N PHE A 9 4.74 8.00 -2.16
CA PHE A 9 4.75 8.43 -3.55
C PHE A 9 5.22 9.87 -3.62
N SER A 10 5.71 10.29 -4.78
CA SER A 10 6.13 11.67 -5.03
C SER A 10 5.03 12.71 -4.86
N CYS A 11 3.74 12.33 -4.85
CA CYS A 11 2.61 13.20 -4.45
C CYS A 11 2.48 13.40 -2.93
N GLY A 12 3.35 12.81 -2.11
CA GLY A 12 3.21 12.81 -0.64
C GLY A 12 2.21 11.79 -0.10
N CYS A 13 1.54 11.02 -0.98
CA CYS A 13 0.64 9.95 -0.56
C CYS A 13 1.41 8.73 -0.04
N LYS A 14 0.80 7.98 0.88
CA LYS A 14 1.30 6.66 1.34
C LYS A 14 0.31 5.56 0.97
N LYS A 15 0.82 4.41 0.52
CA LYS A 15 0.00 3.23 0.21
C LYS A 15 0.60 1.99 0.86
N SER A 16 -0.26 1.17 1.44
CA SER A 16 0.12 -0.18 1.85
C SER A 16 0.28 -1.04 0.59
N GLN A 17 1.51 -1.50 0.34
CA GLN A 17 1.87 -2.34 -0.82
C GLN A 17 1.74 -3.82 -0.48
N GLY A 18 1.82 -4.17 0.80
CA GLY A 18 1.78 -5.56 1.21
C GLY A 18 1.76 -5.71 2.72
N PHE A 19 1.31 -6.88 3.14
CA PHE A 19 1.22 -7.24 4.53
C PHE A 19 1.72 -8.67 4.70
N ASN A 20 2.76 -8.83 5.51
CA ASN A 20 3.31 -10.11 5.87
C ASN A 20 2.82 -10.48 7.28
N GLN A 21 2.08 -11.57 7.37
CA GLN A 21 1.66 -12.10 8.66
C GLN A 21 2.79 -12.81 9.37
N CYS A 22 2.72 -12.81 10.71
CA CYS A 22 3.62 -13.60 11.52
C CYS A 22 3.39 -15.10 11.23
N ILE A 23 4.45 -15.91 11.15
CA ILE A 23 4.35 -17.37 10.84
C ILE A 23 3.33 -18.05 11.75
N ALA A 24 3.34 -17.70 13.05
CA ALA A 24 2.42 -18.24 14.05
C ALA A 24 0.92 -17.94 13.81
N ARG A 25 0.58 -17.01 12.92
CA ARG A 25 -0.80 -16.61 12.59
C ARG A 25 -1.07 -16.62 11.08
N GLN A 26 -0.14 -17.16 10.30
CA GLN A 26 -0.26 -17.24 8.85
C GLN A 26 -1.52 -18.03 8.48
N GLY A 27 -2.37 -17.48 7.61
CA GLY A 27 -3.63 -18.11 7.21
C GLY A 27 -4.83 -17.77 8.11
N THR A 28 -4.65 -16.93 9.14
CA THR A 28 -5.76 -16.38 9.93
C THR A 28 -6.10 -14.96 9.48
N THR A 29 -7.30 -14.46 9.72
CA THR A 29 -7.66 -13.04 9.47
C THR A 29 -7.15 -12.08 10.55
N PHE A 30 -6.54 -12.61 11.61
CA PHE A 30 -6.12 -11.80 12.76
C PHE A 30 -4.77 -11.11 12.49
N LYS A 31 -4.68 -9.83 12.84
CA LYS A 31 -3.44 -9.05 12.75
C LYS A 31 -2.70 -9.14 14.08
N CYS A 32 -1.45 -9.64 14.06
CA CYS A 32 -0.62 -9.72 15.27
C CYS A 32 -0.33 -8.28 15.75
N ALA A 33 -0.52 -8.01 17.05
CA ALA A 33 -0.04 -6.79 17.71
C ALA A 33 1.24 -7.13 18.52
N PRO A 34 2.32 -6.33 18.46
CA PRO A 34 2.48 -5.11 17.65
C PRO A 34 2.74 -5.39 16.16
N MET A 35 2.27 -4.48 15.31
CA MET A 35 2.53 -4.50 13.86
C MET A 35 3.65 -3.51 13.53
N VAL A 36 4.66 -3.98 12.80
CA VAL A 36 5.79 -3.16 12.35
C VAL A 36 5.45 -2.59 10.98
N LYS A 37 5.74 -1.30 10.78
CA LYS A 37 5.59 -0.63 9.48
C LYS A 37 6.96 -0.52 8.83
N GLU A 38 7.17 -1.27 7.77
CA GLU A 38 8.39 -1.22 6.96
C GLU A 38 8.21 -0.19 5.84
N ARG A 39 9.10 0.80 5.80
CA ARG A 39 9.10 1.80 4.73
C ARG A 39 9.81 1.22 3.52
N LEU A 40 9.07 1.02 2.44
CA LEU A 40 9.62 0.69 1.13
C LEU A 40 10.27 1.93 0.48
N PRO A 41 11.18 1.72 -0.49
CA PRO A 41 11.71 2.80 -1.32
C PRO A 41 10.57 3.63 -1.90
N ASP A 42 10.74 4.96 -1.84
CA ASP A 42 9.75 5.90 -2.33
C ASP A 42 9.51 5.67 -3.84
N SER A 43 8.24 5.74 -4.25
CA SER A 43 7.87 5.65 -5.66
C SER A 43 8.25 6.94 -6.37
N SER A 44 8.95 6.83 -7.49
CA SER A 44 9.14 7.95 -8.43
C SER A 44 7.81 8.36 -9.08
N HIS A 45 6.88 7.42 -9.25
CA HIS A 45 5.57 7.65 -9.84
C HIS A 45 4.57 8.19 -8.82
N MET A 46 3.56 8.93 -9.31
CA MET A 46 2.38 9.35 -8.55
C MET A 46 1.51 8.15 -8.16
N CYS A 47 0.72 8.26 -7.09
CA CYS A 47 -0.23 7.19 -6.74
C CYS A 47 -1.39 7.15 -7.75
N ILE A 48 -2.11 6.02 -7.86
CA ILE A 48 -3.17 5.82 -8.86
C ILE A 48 -4.22 6.96 -8.89
N ALA A 49 -4.56 7.53 -7.73
CA ALA A 49 -5.50 8.64 -7.63
C ALA A 49 -4.97 9.97 -8.20
N HIS A 50 -3.64 10.15 -8.21
CA HIS A 50 -2.96 11.33 -8.74
C HIS A 50 -2.25 11.07 -10.07
N MET A 51 -2.23 9.82 -10.53
CA MET A 51 -1.67 9.41 -11.82
C MET A 51 -2.62 9.74 -12.98
N VAL A 52 -3.92 9.77 -12.72
CA VAL A 52 -4.92 10.24 -13.69
C VAL A 52 -4.99 11.76 -13.59
N LYS A 53 -4.66 12.48 -14.68
CA LYS A 53 -4.87 13.93 -14.76
C LYS A 53 -6.32 14.23 -14.39
N PRO A 54 -6.62 15.24 -13.54
CA PRO A 54 -7.98 15.71 -13.38
C PRO A 54 -8.50 16.14 -14.77
N GLY A 55 -9.47 15.41 -15.32
CA GLY A 55 -10.12 15.73 -16.60
C GLY A 55 -9.82 14.83 -17.81
N LYS A 56 -9.17 13.67 -17.67
CA LYS A 56 -9.13 12.69 -18.78
C LYS A 56 -9.53 11.28 -18.34
N ASP A 57 -10.63 10.83 -18.94
CA ASP A 57 -11.10 9.46 -19.10
C ASP A 57 -11.16 8.61 -17.83
N GLU A 58 -12.28 8.77 -17.11
CA GLU A 58 -12.89 7.64 -16.43
C GLU A 58 -13.22 6.58 -17.49
N MET A 59 -12.31 5.65 -17.76
CA MET A 59 -12.67 4.41 -18.45
C MET A 59 -13.56 3.59 -17.51
N ARG A 60 -14.85 3.92 -17.47
CA ARG A 60 -15.90 3.00 -17.02
C ARG A 60 -15.88 1.82 -17.99
N ARG A 61 -15.45 0.67 -17.49
CA ARG A 61 -15.64 -0.61 -18.18
C ARG A 61 -17.15 -0.81 -18.36
N PRO A 62 -17.66 -0.99 -19.60
CA PRO A 62 -19.06 -1.32 -19.83
C PRO A 62 -19.43 -2.68 -19.22
#